data_AF-A0A972DJ76-F1
#
_entry.id   AF-A0A972DJ76-F1
#
_cell.length_a   1.000
_cell.length_b   1.000
_cell.length_c   1.000
_cell.angle_alpha   90.00
_cell.angle_beta   90.00
_cell.angle_gamma   90.00
#
_symmetry.space_group_name_H-M   'P 1'
#
loop_
_entity.id
_entity.type
_entity.pdbx_description
1 polymer ?
#
loop_
_entity_poly.entity_id
_entity_poly.type
_entity_poly.pdbx_seq_one_letter_code
_entity_poly.pdbx_strand_id
1 'polypeptide(L)'
;IGPSICAGCYEIRKDVYDLFTEKHSFAEKYIVPKKDSYRLDLKGLIKETLIREGLSEKNTDVCDLCTACNSSMMYSYRKSGGNCGRSLAVLGIRA
;
A
#
# COMPACT_ATOMS: atom_id res chain seq x y z
N ILE A 1 -6.13 4.02 6.93
CA ILE A 1 -4.95 3.39 6.30
C ILE A 1 -3.76 4.33 6.45
N GLY A 2 -2.74 3.95 7.23
CA GLY A 2 -1.62 4.82 7.61
C GLY A 2 -0.56 5.06 6.51
N PRO A 3 0.53 5.79 6.83
CA PRO A 3 1.64 6.03 5.91
C PRO A 3 2.24 4.72 5.38
N SER A 4 2.29 4.57 4.06
CA SER A 4 2.87 3.42 3.37
C SER A 4 3.29 3.83 1.96
N ILE A 5 4.04 2.97 1.26
CA ILE A 5 4.53 3.28 -0.09
C ILE A 5 3.35 3.51 -1.07
N CYS A 6 3.41 4.58 -1.87
CA CYS A 6 2.36 4.90 -2.86
C CYS A 6 2.55 4.12 -4.16
N ALA A 7 1.48 4.07 -4.97
CA ALA A 7 1.47 3.44 -6.29
C ALA A 7 2.59 3.96 -7.22
N GLY A 8 2.93 5.25 -7.13
CA GLY A 8 4.01 5.86 -7.91
C GLY A 8 5.40 5.29 -7.60
N CYS A 9 5.61 4.74 -6.40
CA CYS A 9 6.89 4.21 -5.93
C CYS A 9 6.89 2.68 -5.75
N TYR A 10 5.73 2.04 -5.72
CA TYR A 10 5.61 0.61 -5.41
C TYR A 10 5.60 -0.25 -6.66
N GLU A 11 6.80 -0.45 -7.21
CA GLU A 11 7.01 -1.36 -8.32
C GLU A 11 7.08 -2.82 -7.83
N ILE A 12 6.35 -3.70 -8.51
CA ILE A 12 6.24 -5.12 -8.21
C ILE A 12 6.51 -5.93 -9.49
N ARG A 13 6.84 -7.21 -9.32
CA ARG A 13 7.06 -8.16 -10.41
C ARG A 13 5.81 -9.03 -10.63
N LYS A 14 5.88 -9.90 -11.65
CA LYS A 14 4.77 -10.76 -12.07
C LYS A 14 4.30 -11.72 -10.96
N ASP A 15 5.22 -12.26 -10.16
CA ASP A 15 4.91 -13.11 -9.01
C ASP A 15 3.93 -12.45 -8.03
N VAL A 16 4.15 -11.17 -7.73
CA VAL A 16 3.26 -10.39 -6.87
C VAL A 16 1.98 -10.01 -7.61
N TYR A 17 2.06 -9.67 -8.89
CA TYR A 17 0.87 -9.40 -9.72
C TYR A 17 -0.11 -10.57 -9.68
N ASP A 18 0.37 -11.77 -10.03
CA ASP A 18 -0.42 -12.99 -10.11
C ASP A 18 -1.09 -13.28 -8.74
N LEU A 19 -0.34 -13.13 -7.65
CA LEU A 19 -0.84 -13.35 -6.30
C LEU A 19 -2.02 -12.42 -5.92
N PHE A 20 -1.98 -11.15 -6.34
CA PHE A 20 -3.07 -10.22 -6.05
C PHE A 20 -4.28 -10.46 -6.96
N THR A 21 -4.09 -10.74 -8.24
CA THR A 21 -5.19 -10.97 -9.19
C THR A 21 -5.89 -12.30 -8.99
N GLU A 22 -5.19 -13.34 -8.53
CA GLU A 22 -5.78 -14.61 -8.13
C GLU A 22 -6.64 -14.46 -6.87
N LYS A 23 -6.15 -13.71 -5.87
CA LYS A 23 -6.82 -13.58 -4.57
C LYS A 23 -7.97 -12.57 -4.57
N HIS A 24 -7.88 -11.52 -5.39
CA HIS A 24 -8.83 -10.43 -5.41
C HIS A 24 -9.24 -10.12 -6.84
N SER A 25 -10.48 -10.48 -7.21
CA SER A 25 -11.04 -10.27 -8.55
C SER A 25 -11.07 -8.81 -9.01
N PHE A 26 -10.93 -7.86 -8.08
CA PHE A 26 -10.89 -6.42 -8.35
C PHE A 26 -9.47 -5.83 -8.34
N ALA A 27 -8.43 -6.64 -8.11
CA ALA A 27 -7.05 -6.15 -7.95
C ALA A 27 -6.53 -5.41 -9.18
N GLU A 28 -6.91 -5.82 -10.38
CA GLU A 28 -6.43 -5.21 -11.63
C GLU A 28 -6.73 -3.71 -11.71
N LYS A 29 -7.83 -3.23 -11.09
CA LYS A 29 -8.16 -1.79 -10.98
C LYS A 29 -7.08 -0.99 -10.25
N TYR A 30 -6.30 -1.63 -9.38
CA TYR A 30 -5.25 -1.03 -8.56
C TYR A 30 -3.85 -1.36 -9.04
N ILE A 31 -3.70 -1.96 -10.22
CA ILE A 31 -2.41 -2.32 -10.77
C ILE A 31 -2.24 -1.70 -12.15
N VAL A 32 -1.16 -0.92 -12.32
CA VAL A 32 -0.81 -0.29 -13.59
C VAL A 32 0.37 -1.04 -14.21
N PRO A 33 0.22 -1.62 -15.41
CA PRO A 33 1.33 -2.29 -16.09
C PRO A 33 2.43 -1.30 -16.49
N LYS A 34 3.67 -1.78 -16.47
CA LYS A 34 4.87 -1.16 -17.03
C LYS A 34 5.52 -2.13 -18.03
N LYS A 35 6.59 -1.68 -18.70
CA LYS A 35 7.25 -2.46 -19.75
C LYS A 35 7.61 -3.88 -19.28
N ASP A 36 8.24 -3.99 -18.11
CA ASP A 36 8.77 -5.24 -17.57
C ASP A 36 8.33 -5.49 -16.11
N SER A 37 7.36 -4.71 -15.62
CA SER A 37 6.95 -4.69 -14.21
C SER A 37 5.54 -4.13 -14.06
N TYR A 38 5.08 -3.96 -12.81
CA TYR A 38 3.78 -3.38 -12.50
C TYR A 38 3.92 -2.38 -11.36
N ARG A 39 3.00 -1.41 -11.29
CA ARG A 39 2.85 -0.52 -10.14
C ARG A 39 1.56 -0.84 -9.40
N LEU A 40 1.66 -1.15 -8.11
CA LEU A 40 0.53 -1.53 -7.28
C LEU A 40 0.13 -0.39 -6.34
N ASP A 41 -1.12 0.05 -6.43
CA ASP A 41 -1.75 0.86 -5.41
C ASP A 41 -2.26 -0.01 -4.25
N LEU A 42 -1.35 -0.31 -3.32
CA LEU A 42 -1.68 -1.12 -2.16
C LEU A 42 -2.69 -0.44 -1.23
N LYS A 43 -2.66 0.89 -1.11
CA LYS A 43 -3.60 1.63 -0.24
C LYS A 43 -5.01 1.59 -0.82
N GLY A 44 -5.14 1.83 -2.13
CA GLY A 44 -6.42 1.71 -2.84
C GLY A 44 -6.99 0.31 -2.76
N LEU A 45 -6.17 -0.72 -2.97
CA LEU A 45 -6.58 -2.11 -2.84
C LEU A 45 -7.09 -2.43 -1.43
N ILE A 46 -6.36 -2.04 -0.37
CA ILE A 46 -6.83 -2.22 1.03
C ILE A 46 -8.14 -1.48 1.29
N LYS A 47 -8.29 -0.24 0.79
CA LYS A 47 -9.54 0.52 0.95
C LYS A 47 -10.72 -0.23 0.32
N GLU A 48 -10.57 -0.72 -0.91
CA GLU A 48 -11.63 -1.48 -1.58
C GLU A 48 -11.91 -2.81 -0.89
N THR A 49 -10.88 -3.52 -0.40
CA THR A 49 -11.08 -4.71 0.44
C THR A 49 -11.95 -4.39 1.65
N LEU A 50 -11.61 -3.35 2.43
CA LEU A 50 -12.37 -2.98 3.63
C LEU A 50 -13.84 -2.65 3.32
N ILE A 51 -14.08 -1.91 2.23
CA ILE A 51 -15.44 -1.56 1.80
C ILE A 51 -16.23 -2.82 1.39
N ARG A 52 -15.60 -3.75 0.68
CA ARG A 52 -16.22 -5.03 0.28
C ARG A 52 -16.53 -5.93 1.48
N GLU A 53 -15.77 -5.84 2.56
CA GLU A 53 -16.03 -6.51 3.84
C GLU A 53 -17.10 -5.79 4.69
N GLY A 54 -17.74 -4.73 4.17
CA GLY A 54 -18.85 -4.05 4.81
C GLY A 54 -18.47 -2.81 5.62
N LEU A 55 -17.21 -2.36 5.60
CA LEU A 55 -16.83 -1.11 6.23
C LEU A 55 -17.34 0.08 5.41
N SER A 56 -17.99 1.04 6.07
CA SER A 56 -18.49 2.23 5.38
C SER A 56 -17.32 3.09 4.89
N GLU A 57 -17.42 3.61 3.65
CA GLU A 57 -16.39 4.48 3.07
C GLU A 57 -16.13 5.73 3.94
N LYS A 58 -17.17 6.31 4.53
CA LYS A 58 -17.05 7.47 5.45
C LYS A 58 -16.23 7.19 6.73
N ASN A 59 -16.04 5.91 7.07
CA ASN A 59 -15.26 5.47 8.22
C ASN A 59 -13.85 5.01 7.80
N THR A 60 -13.45 5.25 6.54
CA THR A 60 -12.19 4.76 5.97
C THR A 60 -11.38 5.91 5.39
N ASP A 61 -10.44 6.42 6.17
CA ASP A 61 -9.48 7.42 5.70
C ASP A 61 -8.20 6.78 5.13
N VAL A 62 -7.66 7.40 4.09
CA VAL A 62 -6.36 7.03 3.50
C VAL A 62 -5.38 8.15 3.73
N CYS A 63 -4.28 7.86 4.41
CA CYS A 63 -3.20 8.83 4.58
C CYS A 63 -2.44 8.99 3.27
N ASP A 64 -2.25 10.23 2.80
CA ASP A 64 -1.56 10.52 1.54
C ASP A 64 -0.03 10.38 1.63
N LEU A 65 0.54 10.26 2.84
CA LEU A 65 1.98 10.20 3.03
C LEU A 65 2.58 8.89 2.47
N CYS A 66 3.56 9.05 1.58
CA CYS A 66 4.35 7.96 1.03
C CYS A 66 5.68 7.83 1.78
N THR A 67 5.99 6.65 2.30
CA THR A 67 7.26 6.39 3.02
C THR A 67 8.48 6.56 2.11
N ALA A 68 8.37 6.23 0.81
CA ALA A 68 9.47 6.41 -0.14
C ALA A 68 9.67 7.88 -0.56
N CYS A 69 8.59 8.62 -0.82
CA CYS A 69 8.66 10.04 -1.16
C CYS A 69 9.13 10.89 0.02
N ASN A 70 8.76 10.51 1.25
CA ASN A 70 9.07 11.24 2.48
C ASN A 70 10.17 10.53 3.29
N SER A 71 11.18 9.98 2.61
CA SER A 71 12.23 9.18 3.23
C SER A 71 13.19 9.98 4.13
N SER A 72 13.11 11.31 4.13
CA SER A 72 13.79 12.18 5.10
C SER A 72 13.12 12.16 6.49
N MET A 73 11.83 11.83 6.56
CA MET A 73 11.05 11.81 7.80
C MET A 73 10.60 10.40 8.22
N MET A 74 10.63 9.44 7.30
CA MET A 74 10.09 8.09 7.50
C MET A 74 11.05 7.03 6.97
N TYR A 75 11.10 5.87 7.62
CA TYR A 75 11.85 4.74 7.09
C TYR A 75 11.16 4.15 5.85
N SER A 76 11.95 3.90 4.80
CA SER A 76 11.51 3.21 3.60
C SER A 76 12.49 2.12 3.21
N TYR A 77 12.07 0.86 3.37
CA TYR A 77 12.87 -0.30 2.98
C TYR A 77 13.21 -0.27 1.49
N ARG A 78 12.24 0.10 0.65
CA ARG A 78 12.43 0.20 -0.81
C ARG A 78 13.46 1.29 -1.17
N LYS A 79 13.35 2.47 -0.58
CA LYS A 79 14.24 3.60 -0.91
C LYS A 79 15.65 3.41 -0.37
N SER A 80 15.79 2.73 0.77
CA SER A 80 17.07 2.44 1.43
C SER A 80 17.83 1.24 0.86
N GLY A 81 17.30 0.55 -0.16
CA GLY A 81 17.93 -0.67 -0.67
C GLY A 81 17.93 -1.82 0.35
N GLY A 82 17.01 -1.81 1.30
CA GLY A 82 16.82 -2.87 2.29
C GLY A 82 17.44 -2.63 3.66
N ASN A 83 18.23 -1.56 3.84
CA ASN A 83 18.85 -1.24 5.12
C ASN A 83 18.24 0.01 5.76
N CYS A 84 17.22 -0.16 6.60
CA CYS A 84 16.61 0.92 7.36
C CYS A 84 15.96 0.43 8.67
N GLY A 85 15.61 1.38 9.55
CA GLY A 85 14.78 1.13 10.73
C GLY A 85 13.33 0.78 10.40
N ARG A 86 12.46 0.79 11.41
CA ARG A 86 11.03 0.51 11.27
C ARG A 86 10.22 1.57 11.99
N SER A 87 9.10 1.95 11.38
CA SER A 87 8.09 2.79 12.04
C SER A 87 7.13 1.91 12.84
N LEU A 88 6.53 2.48 13.87
CA LEU A 88 5.52 1.81 14.70
C LEU A 88 4.17 2.51 14.53
N ALA A 89 3.10 1.72 14.35
CA ALA A 89 1.72 2.19 14.39
C ALA A 89 1.04 1.56 15.60
N VAL A 90 0.48 2.38 16.49
CA VAL A 90 -0.19 1.93 17.72
C VAL A 90 -1.59 2.53 17.81
N LEU A 91 -2.53 1.75 18.33
CA LEU A 91 -3.88 2.17 18.70
C LEU A 91 -4.17 1.61 20.08
N GLY A 92 -4.72 2.43 20.96
CA GLY A 92 -5.10 2.04 22.31
C GLY A 92 -6.36 2.77 22.75
N ILE A 93 -7.16 2.10 23.57
CA ILE A 93 -8.30 2.69 24.25
C ILE A 93 -7.79 3.17 25.61
N ARG A 94 -8.07 4.42 25.96
CA ARG A 94 -7.81 4.93 27.31
C ARG A 94 -8.91 4.41 28.22
N ALA A 95 -8.51 3.85 29.36
CA ALA A 95 -9.42 3.49 30.45
C ALA A 95 -9.89 4.74 31.20
#